data_AF-A0A6A3TAC3-F1
#
_entry.id   AF-A0A6A3TAC3-F1
#
_cell.length_a   1.000
_cell.length_b   1.000
_cell.length_c   1.000
_cell.angle_alpha   90.00
_cell.angle_beta   90.00
_cell.angle_gamma   90.00
#
_symmetry.space_group_name_H-M   'P 1'
#
loop_
_entity.id
_entity.type
_entity.pdbx_description
1 polymer ?
#
loop_
_entity_poly.entity_id
_entity_poly.type
_entity_poly.pdbx_seq_one_letter_code
_entity_poly.pdbx_strand_id
1 'polypeptide(L)'
;MARILDSIGLEPELLADRSKLRQLQQENDTAVTMWTKKVTRDLRPPLKRGGKDDLLDLLPWLLEHRQSLHSLFAYLPYPELAAKTIPSDKLLLWGATEVYDANVATLRTLLSDSNPNEQVAEYCRSWIAACTASGGGQQDRTIAGDTQRWERLAKMHPGIQSRARPADISHDCWCILHVLPYTLWAWCATPMGKALPGHYIHHYRSQPAIQRLCEQVAARMEWGAAVSLPSGLTWAERLVSMEAGLATQTQY
;
A
#
# COMPACT_ATOMS: atom_id res chain seq x y z
N MET A 1 -3.00 27.75 11.11
CA MET A 1 -1.74 26.96 11.11
C MET A 1 -1.93 25.77 10.18
N ALA A 2 -1.88 26.03 8.88
CA ALA A 2 -2.04 25.05 7.82
C ALA A 2 -0.82 25.16 6.90
N ARG A 3 -0.63 24.14 6.05
CA ARG A 3 0.16 24.17 4.80
C ARG A 3 1.65 23.81 4.88
N ILE A 4 1.97 22.58 5.31
CA ILE A 4 3.15 21.89 4.73
C ILE A 4 2.73 21.10 3.47
N LEU A 5 1.42 20.95 3.26
CA LEU A 5 0.89 20.07 2.22
C LEU A 5 -0.11 20.75 1.27
N ASP A 6 -0.58 21.95 1.60
CA ASP A 6 -1.27 22.86 0.66
C ASP A 6 -0.26 23.68 -0.18
N SER A 7 1.04 23.64 0.14
CA SER A 7 2.08 24.43 -0.55
C SER A 7 2.47 23.90 -1.93
N ILE A 8 1.81 22.85 -2.42
CA ILE A 8 2.02 22.32 -3.78
C ILE A 8 1.31 23.19 -4.84
N GLY A 9 0.45 24.15 -4.46
CA GLY A 9 -0.39 24.91 -5.39
C GLY A 9 -0.17 26.42 -5.53
N LEU A 10 0.64 27.09 -4.70
CA LEU A 10 0.74 28.57 -4.73
C LEU A 10 2.18 29.07 -4.51
N GLU A 11 2.82 29.49 -5.60
CA GLU A 11 4.12 30.17 -5.64
C GLU A 11 3.97 31.58 -5.03
N PRO A 12 4.43 31.84 -3.79
CA PRO A 12 5.75 32.44 -3.53
C PRO A 12 6.39 32.08 -2.15
N GLU A 13 6.12 30.91 -1.56
CA GLU A 13 6.74 30.41 -0.29
C GLU A 13 7.93 29.43 -0.51
N LEU A 14 8.37 29.31 -1.77
CA LEU A 14 9.19 28.22 -2.34
C LEU A 14 10.56 27.93 -1.70
N LEU A 15 11.18 28.84 -0.93
CA LEU A 15 12.52 28.63 -0.36
C LEU A 15 12.49 27.93 1.00
N ALA A 16 11.55 28.30 1.87
CA ALA A 16 11.35 27.65 3.17
C ALA A 16 10.76 26.24 2.99
N ASP A 17 9.89 26.07 2.00
CA ASP A 17 9.36 24.74 1.64
C ASP A 17 10.41 23.83 1.02
N ARG A 18 11.34 24.36 0.23
CA ARG A 18 12.42 23.53 -0.36
C ARG A 18 13.42 23.05 0.70
N SER A 19 13.81 23.91 1.63
CA SER A 19 14.71 23.49 2.71
C SER A 19 14.02 22.50 3.64
N LYS A 20 12.74 22.72 3.96
CA LYS A 20 11.96 21.77 4.76
C LYS A 20 11.76 20.45 4.04
N LEU A 21 11.37 20.44 2.78
CA LEU A 21 11.23 19.23 1.97
C LEU A 21 12.54 18.43 1.93
N ARG A 22 13.68 19.09 1.71
CA ARG A 22 15.00 18.43 1.75
C ARG A 22 15.30 17.82 3.11
N GLN A 23 14.96 18.52 4.20
CA GLN A 23 15.10 17.99 5.54
C GLN A 23 14.26 16.71 5.73
N LEU A 24 12.98 16.74 5.35
CA LEU A 24 12.08 15.57 5.48
C LEU A 24 12.56 14.38 4.64
N GLN A 25 13.07 14.64 3.43
CA GLN A 25 13.71 13.61 2.59
C GLN A 25 14.95 13.02 3.26
N GLN A 26 15.81 13.85 3.83
CA GLN A 26 17.01 13.40 4.54
C GLN A 26 16.68 12.57 5.80
N GLU A 27 15.58 12.90 6.50
CA GLU A 27 15.05 12.10 7.61
C GLU A 27 14.62 10.70 7.13
N ASN A 28 13.93 10.60 5.98
CA ASN A 28 13.61 9.31 5.36
C ASN A 28 14.87 8.54 4.93
N ASP A 29 15.84 9.15 4.25
CA ASP A 29 17.08 8.49 3.84
C ASP A 29 17.85 7.90 5.03
N THR A 30 17.85 8.66 6.13
CA THR A 30 18.45 8.23 7.40
C THR A 30 17.68 7.05 7.98
N ALA A 31 16.34 7.08 7.95
CA ALA A 31 15.49 5.98 8.39
C ALA A 31 15.69 4.71 7.55
N VAL A 32 15.82 4.81 6.22
CA VAL A 32 16.16 3.67 5.34
C VAL A 32 17.48 3.02 5.80
N THR A 33 18.52 3.83 6.00
CA THR A 33 19.84 3.33 6.45
C THR A 33 19.79 2.73 7.86
N MET A 34 18.94 3.24 8.75
CA MET A 34 18.77 2.67 10.08
C MET A 34 17.97 1.36 10.05
N TRP A 35 16.94 1.29 9.21
CA TRP A 35 16.12 0.10 9.03
C TRP A 35 16.96 -1.07 8.51
N THR A 36 17.80 -0.87 7.49
CA THR A 36 18.64 -1.95 6.94
C THR A 36 19.57 -2.58 7.99
N LYS A 37 20.01 -1.80 8.99
CA LYS A 37 20.85 -2.26 10.10
C LYS A 37 20.05 -2.98 11.19
N LYS A 38 18.83 -2.53 11.48
CA LYS A 38 17.99 -3.03 12.58
C LYS A 38 17.09 -4.19 12.20
N VAL A 39 16.69 -4.28 10.94
CA VAL A 39 15.72 -5.28 10.48
C VAL A 39 16.27 -6.70 10.68
N THR A 40 15.37 -7.64 11.00
CA THR A 40 15.67 -9.05 11.14
C THR A 40 16.30 -9.61 9.88
N ARG A 41 17.08 -10.69 10.04
CA ARG A 41 17.85 -11.28 8.94
C ARG A 41 16.98 -11.68 7.75
N ASP A 42 15.77 -12.17 8.00
CA ASP A 42 14.87 -12.67 6.97
C ASP A 42 14.26 -11.56 6.10
N LEU A 43 14.20 -10.33 6.62
CA LEU A 43 13.65 -9.18 5.92
C LEU A 43 14.74 -8.26 5.35
N ARG A 44 16.01 -8.60 5.55
CA ARG A 44 17.13 -7.72 5.22
C ARG A 44 17.47 -7.77 3.73
N PRO A 45 17.56 -6.62 3.04
CA PRO A 45 17.98 -6.58 1.65
C PRO A 45 19.47 -6.91 1.48
N PRO A 46 19.89 -7.33 0.28
CA PRO A 46 21.31 -7.42 -0.06
C PRO A 46 21.92 -6.02 -0.10
N LEU A 47 22.82 -5.72 0.85
CA LEU A 47 23.44 -4.41 0.97
C LEU A 47 24.61 -4.25 -0.01
N LYS A 48 24.74 -3.05 -0.60
CA LYS A 48 25.92 -2.70 -1.41
C LYS A 48 27.12 -2.50 -0.49
N ARG A 49 28.30 -3.04 -0.84
CA ARG A 49 29.53 -2.81 -0.08
C ARG A 49 29.97 -1.35 -0.24
N GLY A 50 30.00 -0.59 0.86
CA GLY A 50 30.60 0.75 0.92
C GLY A 50 29.75 1.92 0.39
N GLY A 51 28.45 1.71 0.13
CA GLY A 51 27.52 2.75 -0.33
C GLY A 51 26.47 3.13 0.72
N LYS A 52 25.76 4.24 0.47
CA LYS A 52 24.52 4.59 1.18
C LYS A 52 23.38 3.80 0.54
N ASP A 53 22.56 3.13 1.32
CA ASP A 53 21.40 2.40 0.79
C ASP A 53 20.28 3.40 0.47
N ASP A 54 20.04 3.66 -0.81
CA ASP A 54 18.92 4.47 -1.30
C ASP A 54 17.66 3.61 -1.48
N LEU A 55 16.48 4.17 -1.20
CA LEU A 55 15.20 3.50 -1.39
C LEU A 55 15.05 2.99 -2.83
N LEU A 56 15.39 3.82 -3.82
CA LEU A 56 15.23 3.45 -5.23
C LEU A 56 16.17 2.31 -5.65
N ASP A 57 17.34 2.23 -5.05
CA ASP A 57 18.29 1.13 -5.25
C ASP A 57 17.76 -0.20 -4.66
N LEU A 58 17.08 -0.13 -3.52
CA LEU A 58 16.50 -1.29 -2.85
C LEU A 58 15.17 -1.74 -3.49
N LEU A 59 14.47 -0.82 -4.16
CA LEU A 59 13.10 -1.02 -4.63
C LEU A 59 12.89 -2.29 -5.48
N PRO A 60 13.76 -2.66 -6.44
CA PRO A 60 13.58 -3.90 -7.21
C PRO A 60 13.51 -5.13 -6.31
N TRP A 61 14.40 -5.22 -5.32
CA TRP A 61 14.40 -6.32 -4.36
C TRP A 61 13.19 -6.25 -3.42
N LEU A 62 12.83 -5.05 -2.96
CA LEU A 62 11.68 -4.85 -2.06
C LEU A 62 10.35 -5.25 -2.73
N LEU A 63 10.18 -4.99 -4.02
CA LEU A 63 8.98 -5.40 -4.77
C LEU A 63 8.82 -6.92 -4.86
N GLU A 64 9.92 -7.67 -4.82
CA GLU A 64 9.92 -9.13 -4.73
C GLU A 64 9.72 -9.63 -3.29
N HIS A 65 10.07 -8.81 -2.29
CA HIS A 65 10.05 -9.13 -0.87
C HIS A 65 9.06 -8.22 -0.12
N ARG A 66 7.77 -8.42 -0.37
CA ARG A 66 6.68 -7.55 0.14
C ARG A 66 6.71 -7.29 1.65
N GLN A 67 6.99 -8.32 2.46
CA GLN A 67 7.07 -8.12 3.92
C GLN A 67 8.18 -7.12 4.30
N SER A 68 9.30 -7.14 3.58
CA SER A 68 10.38 -6.16 3.75
C SER A 68 9.95 -4.77 3.29
N LEU A 69 9.24 -4.67 2.17
CA LEU A 69 8.69 -3.40 1.69
C LEU A 69 7.72 -2.78 2.71
N HIS A 70 6.80 -3.59 3.24
CA HIS A 70 5.85 -3.17 4.28
C HIS A 70 6.58 -2.77 5.56
N SER A 71 7.56 -3.57 6.00
CA SER A 71 8.37 -3.26 7.18
C SER A 71 9.15 -1.95 7.02
N LEU A 72 9.74 -1.71 5.85
CA LEU A 72 10.45 -0.47 5.57
C LEU A 72 9.48 0.72 5.61
N PHE A 73 8.37 0.65 4.87
CA PHE A 73 7.39 1.74 4.82
C PHE A 73 6.77 2.03 6.19
N ALA A 74 6.54 0.99 6.99
CA ALA A 74 6.12 1.14 8.37
C ALA A 74 7.17 1.90 9.21
N TYR A 75 8.46 1.69 8.94
CA TYR A 75 9.57 2.33 9.65
C TYR A 75 9.81 3.79 9.25
N LEU A 76 9.32 4.22 8.08
CA LEU A 76 9.60 5.56 7.58
C LEU A 76 8.83 6.64 8.38
N PRO A 77 9.46 7.77 8.70
CA PRO A 77 8.76 8.89 9.33
C PRO A 77 7.80 9.58 8.37
N TYR A 78 8.12 9.64 7.07
CA TYR A 78 7.30 10.23 6.01
C TYR A 78 7.09 9.28 4.84
N PRO A 79 6.32 8.18 5.02
CA PRO A 79 6.09 7.19 3.98
C PRO A 79 5.45 7.80 2.72
N GLU A 80 4.66 8.87 2.84
CA GLU A 80 4.04 9.55 1.70
C GLU A 80 5.09 10.20 0.79
N LEU A 81 6.13 10.80 1.39
CA LEU A 81 7.23 11.42 0.66
C LEU A 81 8.11 10.38 -0.02
N ALA A 82 8.32 9.23 0.61
CA ALA A 82 9.01 8.10 -0.01
C ALA A 82 8.19 7.50 -1.15
N ALA A 83 6.88 7.35 -0.99
CA ALA A 83 6.00 6.88 -2.06
C ALA A 83 6.01 7.82 -3.27
N LYS A 84 6.12 9.13 -3.03
CA LYS A 84 6.21 10.15 -4.09
C LYS A 84 7.50 10.04 -4.92
N THR A 85 8.60 9.50 -4.38
CA THR A 85 9.84 9.33 -5.17
C THR A 85 9.85 8.06 -6.00
N ILE A 86 8.94 7.12 -5.73
CA ILE A 86 8.82 5.88 -6.50
C ILE A 86 8.30 6.17 -7.92
N PRO A 87 8.95 5.67 -8.99
CA PRO A 87 8.41 5.76 -10.34
C PRO A 87 7.01 5.17 -10.46
N SER A 88 6.14 5.79 -11.26
CA SER A 88 4.73 5.38 -11.35
C SER A 88 4.54 3.93 -11.75
N ASP A 89 5.34 3.40 -12.69
CA ASP A 89 5.30 2.00 -13.10
C ASP A 89 5.59 1.04 -11.94
N LYS A 90 6.53 1.40 -11.07
CA LYS A 90 6.88 0.62 -9.87
C LYS A 90 5.83 0.72 -8.79
N LEU A 91 5.21 1.89 -8.61
CA LEU A 91 4.12 2.08 -7.67
C LEU A 91 2.88 1.27 -8.08
N LEU A 92 2.54 1.28 -9.37
CA LEU A 92 1.43 0.48 -9.90
C LEU A 92 1.71 -1.02 -9.83
N LEU A 93 2.95 -1.43 -10.09
CA LEU A 93 3.38 -2.81 -9.90
C LEU A 93 3.25 -3.24 -8.43
N TRP A 94 3.66 -2.39 -7.48
CA TRP A 94 3.45 -2.64 -6.06
C TRP A 94 1.97 -2.88 -5.77
N GLY A 95 1.11 -1.93 -6.15
CA GLY A 95 -0.34 -2.06 -5.93
C GLY A 95 -0.97 -3.29 -6.57
N ALA A 96 -0.55 -3.65 -7.79
CA ALA A 96 -1.03 -4.88 -8.44
C ALA A 96 -0.62 -6.15 -7.67
N THR A 97 0.54 -6.10 -7.01
CA THR A 97 1.07 -7.19 -6.20
C THR A 97 0.36 -7.28 -4.84
N GLU A 98 -0.06 -6.15 -4.26
CA GLU A 98 -0.93 -6.13 -3.06
C GLU A 98 -2.33 -6.69 -3.36
N VAL A 99 -2.91 -6.32 -4.50
CA VAL A 99 -4.21 -6.86 -4.96
C VAL A 99 -4.13 -8.38 -5.12
N TYR A 100 -3.07 -8.87 -5.73
CA TYR A 100 -2.83 -10.31 -5.88
C TYR A 100 -2.77 -11.02 -4.54
N ASP A 101 -2.05 -10.47 -3.56
CA ASP A 101 -1.99 -11.06 -2.22
C ASP A 101 -3.32 -11.06 -1.50
N ALA A 102 -4.05 -9.96 -1.55
CA ALA A 102 -5.37 -9.87 -0.94
C ALA A 102 -6.32 -10.93 -1.53
N ASN A 103 -6.24 -11.16 -2.84
CA ASN A 103 -7.04 -12.18 -3.53
C ASN A 103 -6.65 -13.59 -3.09
N VAL A 104 -5.36 -13.92 -3.14
CA VAL A 104 -4.86 -15.25 -2.76
C VAL A 104 -5.08 -15.53 -1.27
N ALA A 105 -4.89 -14.54 -0.40
CA ALA A 105 -5.16 -14.65 1.03
C ALA A 105 -6.63 -14.95 1.29
N THR A 106 -7.55 -14.25 0.61
CA THR A 106 -8.99 -14.52 0.72
C THR A 106 -9.33 -15.97 0.32
N LEU A 107 -8.74 -16.48 -0.78
CA LEU A 107 -8.94 -17.87 -1.19
C LEU A 107 -8.40 -18.88 -0.16
N ARG A 108 -7.25 -18.58 0.45
CA ARG A 108 -6.66 -19.43 1.50
C ARG A 108 -7.47 -19.40 2.80
N THR A 109 -8.07 -18.27 3.16
CA THR A 109 -8.95 -18.17 4.33
C THR A 109 -10.16 -19.10 4.18
N LEU A 110 -10.80 -19.13 3.01
CA LEU A 110 -11.93 -20.03 2.74
C LEU A 110 -11.55 -21.52 2.85
N LEU A 111 -10.31 -21.86 2.54
CA LEU A 111 -9.79 -23.23 2.71
C LEU A 111 -9.50 -23.58 4.17
N SER A 112 -9.29 -22.59 5.02
CA SER A 112 -8.95 -22.76 6.44
C SER A 112 -10.18 -22.78 7.35
N ASP A 113 -11.37 -22.51 6.80
CA ASP A 113 -12.63 -22.58 7.55
C ASP A 113 -12.86 -24.00 8.09
N SER A 114 -13.40 -24.10 9.31
CA SER A 114 -13.46 -25.36 10.07
C SER A 114 -14.36 -26.45 9.47
N ASN A 115 -15.19 -26.12 8.48
CA ASN A 115 -15.98 -27.07 7.71
C ASN A 115 -16.23 -26.52 6.30
N PRO A 116 -15.21 -26.55 5.41
CA PRO A 116 -15.31 -25.91 4.12
C PRO A 116 -16.22 -26.72 3.22
N ASN A 117 -17.15 -26.06 2.52
CA ASN A 117 -17.92 -26.70 1.46
C ASN A 117 -16.95 -27.30 0.43
N GLU A 118 -16.99 -28.62 0.23
CA GLU A 118 -16.02 -29.36 -0.58
C GLU A 118 -15.92 -28.82 -2.02
N GLN A 119 -17.06 -28.41 -2.60
CA GLN A 119 -17.09 -27.80 -3.93
C GLN A 119 -16.36 -26.45 -3.96
N VAL A 120 -16.55 -25.63 -2.93
CA VAL A 120 -15.86 -24.33 -2.79
C VAL A 120 -14.36 -24.55 -2.56
N ALA A 121 -14.01 -25.52 -1.71
CA ALA A 121 -12.63 -25.84 -1.41
C ALA A 121 -11.87 -26.31 -2.66
N GLU A 122 -12.47 -27.22 -3.43
CA GLU A 122 -11.85 -27.71 -4.67
C GLU A 122 -11.69 -26.60 -5.71
N TYR A 123 -12.71 -25.75 -5.85
CA TYR A 123 -12.62 -24.58 -6.72
C TYR A 123 -11.50 -23.62 -6.30
N CYS A 124 -11.39 -23.28 -5.01
CA CYS A 124 -10.34 -22.41 -4.49
C CYS A 124 -8.94 -23.03 -4.67
N ARG A 125 -8.76 -24.34 -4.42
CA ARG A 125 -7.50 -25.05 -4.67
C ARG A 125 -7.08 -24.97 -6.14
N SER A 126 -8.00 -25.27 -7.06
CA SER A 126 -7.74 -25.20 -8.50
C SER A 126 -7.38 -23.78 -8.95
N TRP A 127 -8.01 -22.77 -8.37
CA TRP A 127 -7.74 -21.38 -8.69
C TRP A 127 -6.38 -20.94 -8.16
N ILE A 128 -6.05 -21.25 -6.90
CA ILE A 128 -4.73 -20.96 -6.32
C ILE A 128 -3.63 -21.61 -7.17
N ALA A 129 -3.80 -22.89 -7.54
CA ALA A 129 -2.83 -23.57 -8.40
C ALA A 129 -2.62 -22.85 -9.74
N ALA A 130 -3.72 -22.38 -10.36
CA ALA A 130 -3.66 -21.64 -11.62
C ALA A 130 -2.98 -20.27 -11.48
N CYS A 131 -3.13 -19.59 -10.34
CA CYS A 131 -2.53 -18.27 -10.12
C CYS A 131 -1.13 -18.32 -9.49
N THR A 132 -0.54 -19.51 -9.30
CA THR A 132 0.86 -19.66 -8.88
C THR A 132 1.75 -20.26 -9.95
N ALA A 133 1.19 -20.55 -11.13
CA ALA A 133 1.86 -21.27 -12.21
C ALA A 133 3.06 -20.51 -12.81
N SER A 134 3.06 -19.17 -12.72
CA SER A 134 4.08 -18.30 -13.32
C SER A 134 4.96 -17.61 -12.26
N GLY A 135 5.02 -18.15 -11.04
CA GLY A 135 5.87 -17.61 -9.97
C GLY A 135 5.48 -16.21 -9.48
N GLY A 136 4.21 -15.81 -9.58
CA GLY A 136 3.72 -14.49 -9.17
C GLY A 136 3.79 -13.40 -10.26
N GLY A 137 4.01 -13.81 -11.52
CA GLY A 137 4.06 -12.92 -12.68
C GLY A 137 2.73 -12.23 -13.04
N GLN A 138 2.72 -11.47 -14.14
CA GLN A 138 1.52 -10.71 -14.56
C GLN A 138 0.30 -11.61 -14.84
N GLN A 139 0.53 -12.80 -15.41
CA GLN A 139 -0.52 -13.77 -15.69
C GLN A 139 -1.19 -14.27 -14.40
N ASP A 140 -0.38 -14.59 -13.39
CA ASP A 140 -0.83 -15.02 -12.07
C ASP A 140 -1.72 -13.95 -11.41
N ARG A 141 -1.30 -12.69 -11.47
CA ARG A 141 -2.09 -11.54 -10.99
C ARG A 141 -3.43 -11.39 -11.73
N THR A 142 -3.40 -11.57 -13.05
CA THR A 142 -4.61 -11.50 -13.89
C THR A 142 -5.60 -12.61 -13.52
N ILE A 143 -5.11 -13.84 -13.35
CA ILE A 143 -5.93 -15.00 -12.97
C ILE A 143 -6.52 -14.80 -11.57
N ALA A 144 -5.73 -14.33 -10.60
CA ALA A 144 -6.21 -14.09 -9.23
C ALA A 144 -7.30 -13.00 -9.17
N GLY A 145 -7.24 -12.00 -10.05
CA GLY A 145 -8.20 -10.91 -10.15
C GLY A 145 -9.41 -11.16 -11.06
N ASP A 146 -9.54 -12.36 -11.63
CA ASP A 146 -10.56 -12.65 -12.65
C ASP A 146 -12.00 -12.48 -12.11
N THR A 147 -12.72 -11.51 -12.69
CA THR A 147 -14.09 -11.14 -12.27
C THR A 147 -15.07 -12.30 -12.40
N GLN A 148 -15.00 -13.08 -13.47
CA GLN A 148 -15.93 -14.20 -13.69
C GLN A 148 -15.70 -15.30 -12.66
N ARG A 149 -14.43 -15.55 -12.30
CA ARG A 149 -14.10 -16.51 -11.25
C ARG A 149 -14.59 -16.06 -9.89
N TRP A 150 -14.48 -14.77 -9.57
CA TRP A 150 -15.02 -14.17 -8.34
C TRP A 150 -16.55 -14.25 -8.29
N GLU A 151 -17.24 -13.95 -9.39
CA GLU A 151 -18.69 -14.07 -9.50
C GLU A 151 -19.16 -15.52 -9.32
N ARG A 152 -18.45 -16.48 -9.92
CA ARG A 152 -18.74 -17.90 -9.74
C ARG A 152 -18.56 -18.33 -8.29
N LEU A 153 -17.48 -17.89 -7.63
CA LEU A 153 -17.26 -18.16 -6.22
C LEU A 153 -18.37 -17.58 -5.35
N ALA A 154 -18.81 -16.35 -5.61
CA ALA A 154 -19.91 -15.73 -4.87
C ALA A 154 -21.26 -16.46 -5.00
N LYS A 155 -21.50 -17.12 -6.15
CA LYS A 155 -22.66 -18.00 -6.33
C LYS A 155 -22.57 -19.28 -5.50
N MET A 156 -21.37 -19.84 -5.34
CA MET A 156 -21.15 -21.08 -4.56
C MET A 156 -21.06 -20.82 -3.05
N HIS A 157 -20.59 -19.64 -2.65
CA HIS A 157 -20.45 -19.22 -1.27
C HIS A 157 -21.10 -17.84 -1.04
N PRO A 158 -22.43 -17.79 -0.84
CA PRO A 158 -23.13 -16.55 -0.55
C PRO A 158 -22.53 -15.83 0.66
N GLY A 159 -22.32 -14.52 0.55
CA GLY A 159 -21.72 -13.69 1.61
C GLY A 159 -20.23 -13.38 1.41
N ILE A 160 -19.55 -14.06 0.48
CA ILE A 160 -18.21 -13.63 0.07
C ILE A 160 -18.30 -12.32 -0.73
N GLN A 161 -17.48 -11.35 -0.36
CA GLN A 161 -17.34 -10.12 -1.13
C GLN A 161 -16.36 -10.34 -2.28
N SER A 162 -16.76 -9.99 -3.50
CA SER A 162 -15.86 -10.02 -4.65
C SER A 162 -14.67 -9.11 -4.40
N ARG A 163 -13.47 -9.64 -4.61
CA ARG A 163 -12.22 -8.87 -4.57
C ARG A 163 -11.76 -8.43 -5.96
N ALA A 164 -12.53 -8.74 -7.00
CA ALA A 164 -12.25 -8.28 -8.35
C ALA A 164 -12.36 -6.74 -8.40
N ARG A 165 -11.51 -6.12 -9.23
CA ARG A 165 -11.60 -4.69 -9.51
C ARG A 165 -12.98 -4.37 -10.12
N PRO A 166 -13.74 -3.43 -9.55
CA PRO A 166 -14.97 -2.94 -10.17
C PRO A 166 -14.72 -2.26 -11.52
N ALA A 167 -15.64 -2.41 -12.47
CA ALA A 167 -15.48 -1.86 -13.83
C ALA A 167 -15.40 -0.33 -13.86
N ASP A 168 -16.04 0.34 -12.90
CA ASP A 168 -16.07 1.80 -12.72
C ASP A 168 -14.78 2.40 -12.17
N ILE A 169 -13.88 1.59 -11.60
CA ILE A 169 -12.62 2.05 -11.03
C ILE A 169 -11.48 1.71 -11.99
N SER A 170 -10.67 2.67 -12.42
CA SER A 170 -9.53 2.40 -13.31
C SER A 170 -8.52 1.44 -12.67
N HIS A 171 -7.74 0.73 -13.49
CA HIS A 171 -6.70 -0.17 -12.98
C HIS A 171 -5.71 0.57 -12.08
N ASP A 172 -5.28 1.75 -12.50
CA ASP A 172 -4.28 2.53 -11.77
C ASP A 172 -4.82 3.00 -10.42
N CYS A 173 -6.05 3.54 -10.37
CA CYS A 173 -6.70 3.91 -9.11
C CYS A 173 -6.87 2.70 -8.17
N TRP A 174 -7.19 1.53 -8.73
CA TRP A 174 -7.29 0.29 -7.97
C TRP A 174 -5.96 -0.12 -7.34
N CYS A 175 -4.85 -0.02 -8.09
CA CYS A 175 -3.52 -0.27 -7.57
C CYS A 175 -3.13 0.74 -6.49
N ILE A 176 -3.34 2.05 -6.73
CA ILE A 176 -3.03 3.09 -5.75
C ILE A 176 -3.80 2.87 -4.45
N LEU A 177 -5.10 2.56 -4.53
CA LEU A 177 -5.93 2.28 -3.37
C LEU A 177 -5.35 1.18 -2.46
N HIS A 178 -4.71 0.17 -3.04
CA HIS A 178 -4.09 -0.93 -2.30
C HIS A 178 -2.70 -0.60 -1.74
N VAL A 179 -2.08 0.51 -2.17
CA VAL A 179 -0.79 0.98 -1.65
C VAL A 179 -0.97 2.01 -0.53
N LEU A 180 -2.13 2.68 -0.45
CA LEU A 180 -2.42 3.65 0.59
C LEU A 180 -2.22 3.16 2.04
N PRO A 181 -2.56 1.91 2.42
CA PRO A 181 -2.31 1.39 3.78
C PRO A 181 -0.86 1.45 4.24
N TYR A 182 0.07 1.44 3.28
CA TYR A 182 1.50 1.37 3.51
C TYR A 182 2.17 2.74 3.38
N THR A 183 1.57 3.61 2.58
CA THR A 183 2.17 4.88 2.18
C THR A 183 1.65 6.06 2.98
N LEU A 184 0.49 5.93 3.63
CA LEU A 184 -0.10 6.98 4.45
C LEU A 184 0.20 6.74 5.93
N TRP A 185 0.92 7.68 6.55
CA TRP A 185 1.32 7.54 7.95
C TRP A 185 0.10 7.47 8.88
N ALA A 186 -0.90 8.29 8.61
CA ALA A 186 -2.10 8.34 9.44
C ALA A 186 -3.12 7.25 9.11
N TRP A 187 -2.80 6.28 8.22
CA TRP A 187 -3.76 5.32 7.69
C TRP A 187 -4.57 4.63 8.79
N CYS A 188 -3.90 4.04 9.77
CA CYS A 188 -4.54 3.25 10.84
C CYS A 188 -5.42 4.11 11.76
N ALA A 189 -5.25 5.44 11.76
CA ALA A 189 -6.11 6.35 12.49
C ALA A 189 -7.36 6.78 11.70
N THR A 190 -7.30 6.70 10.36
CA THR A 190 -8.45 6.98 9.49
C THR A 190 -9.58 5.96 9.73
N PRO A 191 -10.85 6.34 9.47
CA PRO A 191 -11.98 5.40 9.50
C PRO A 191 -11.77 4.16 8.64
N MET A 192 -11.01 4.27 7.55
CA MET A 192 -10.73 3.17 6.64
C MET A 192 -9.64 2.23 7.17
N GLY A 193 -8.56 2.76 7.77
CA GLY A 193 -7.55 1.92 8.40
C GLY A 193 -8.07 1.16 9.62
N LYS A 194 -9.17 1.63 10.23
CA LYS A 194 -9.92 0.95 11.30
C LYS A 194 -10.96 -0.05 10.79
N ALA A 195 -11.27 -0.04 9.50
CA ALA A 195 -12.26 -0.94 8.91
C ALA A 195 -11.66 -2.32 8.64
N LEU A 196 -12.53 -3.34 8.55
CA LEU A 196 -12.10 -4.70 8.22
C LEU A 196 -11.40 -4.75 6.84
N PRO A 197 -10.31 -5.54 6.70
CA PRO A 197 -9.59 -5.69 5.44
C PRO A 197 -10.50 -6.15 4.30
N GLY A 198 -10.77 -5.24 3.36
CA GLY A 198 -11.51 -5.54 2.13
C GLY A 198 -12.70 -4.68 1.78
N HIS A 199 -13.04 -3.73 2.63
CA HIS A 199 -14.03 -2.71 2.31
C HIS A 199 -13.49 -1.55 1.45
N TYR A 200 -12.33 -1.72 0.79
CA TYR A 200 -11.71 -0.66 -0.01
C TYR A 200 -12.64 -0.09 -1.10
N ILE A 201 -13.46 -0.94 -1.73
CA ILE A 201 -14.47 -0.48 -2.71
C ILE A 201 -15.49 0.44 -2.07
N HIS A 202 -15.98 0.06 -0.88
CA HIS A 202 -16.96 0.86 -0.15
C HIS A 202 -16.38 2.23 0.20
N HIS A 203 -15.14 2.27 0.72
CA HIS A 203 -14.48 3.53 1.08
C HIS A 203 -14.17 4.40 -0.13
N TYR A 204 -13.70 3.81 -1.24
CA TYR A 204 -13.47 4.53 -2.48
C TYR A 204 -14.74 5.23 -2.98
N ARG A 205 -15.90 4.58 -2.87
CA ARG A 205 -17.19 5.13 -3.32
C ARG A 205 -17.83 6.10 -2.32
N SER A 206 -17.66 5.88 -1.01
CA SER A 206 -18.32 6.70 0.01
C SER A 206 -17.50 7.91 0.45
N GLN A 207 -16.21 7.99 0.09
CA GLN A 207 -15.32 9.06 0.55
C GLN A 207 -14.62 9.76 -0.64
N PRO A 208 -15.15 10.93 -1.08
CA PRO A 208 -14.60 11.67 -2.22
C PRO A 208 -13.11 12.04 -2.08
N ALA A 209 -12.60 12.17 -0.85
CA ALA A 209 -11.19 12.46 -0.59
C ALA A 209 -10.27 11.30 -1.03
N ILE A 210 -10.68 10.04 -0.81
CA ILE A 210 -9.92 8.85 -1.23
C ILE A 210 -9.93 8.74 -2.74
N GLN A 211 -11.12 8.86 -3.35
CA GLN A 211 -11.27 8.83 -4.79
C GLN A 211 -10.35 9.87 -5.45
N ARG A 212 -10.43 11.12 -4.99
CA ARG A 212 -9.60 12.23 -5.49
C ARG A 212 -8.12 11.95 -5.31
N LEU A 213 -7.70 11.43 -4.16
CA LEU A 213 -6.29 11.07 -3.93
C LEU A 213 -5.83 10.00 -4.92
N CYS A 214 -6.61 8.94 -5.12
CA CYS A 214 -6.26 7.88 -6.06
C CYS A 214 -6.16 8.41 -7.49
N GLU A 215 -7.12 9.25 -7.91
CA GLU A 215 -7.14 9.85 -9.24
C GLU A 215 -5.95 10.80 -9.47
N GLN A 216 -5.61 11.64 -8.47
CA GLN A 216 -4.48 12.56 -8.54
C GLN A 216 -3.13 11.84 -8.58
N VAL A 217 -2.95 10.81 -7.75
CA VAL A 217 -1.73 10.01 -7.76
C VAL A 217 -1.61 9.22 -9.06
N ALA A 218 -2.68 8.57 -9.51
CA ALA A 218 -2.67 7.80 -10.75
C ALA A 218 -2.37 8.69 -11.98
N ALA A 219 -2.96 9.89 -12.05
CA ALA A 219 -2.79 10.76 -13.20
C ALA A 219 -1.47 11.55 -13.19
N ARG A 220 -0.98 11.96 -12.01
CA ARG A 220 0.07 12.98 -11.88
C ARG A 220 1.10 12.73 -10.78
N MET A 221 1.00 11.62 -10.04
CA MET A 221 1.81 11.35 -8.85
C MET A 221 1.68 12.48 -7.79
N GLU A 222 0.51 13.11 -7.74
CA GLU A 222 0.19 14.19 -6.80
C GLU A 222 -0.36 13.63 -5.49
N TRP A 223 0.48 13.58 -4.47
CA TRP A 223 0.13 13.07 -3.13
C TRP A 223 -0.50 14.11 -2.19
N GLY A 224 -0.71 15.34 -2.66
CA GLY A 224 -1.15 16.47 -1.82
C GLY A 224 -2.47 16.21 -1.10
N ALA A 225 -3.42 15.51 -1.72
CA ALA A 225 -4.73 15.21 -1.11
C ALA A 225 -4.67 14.22 0.07
N ALA A 226 -3.55 13.55 0.32
CA ALA A 226 -3.38 12.60 1.42
C ALA A 226 -3.69 13.21 2.79
N VAL A 227 -3.58 14.52 2.89
CA VAL A 227 -3.57 15.30 4.12
C VAL A 227 -4.95 15.80 4.49
N SER A 228 -5.85 15.75 3.50
CA SER A 228 -7.26 16.00 3.67
C SER A 228 -8.00 14.74 4.16
N LEU A 229 -7.30 13.60 4.30
CA LEU A 229 -7.90 12.40 4.84
C LEU A 229 -8.17 12.57 6.34
N PRO A 230 -9.40 12.31 6.81
CA PRO A 230 -9.75 12.50 8.21
C PRO A 230 -9.10 11.39 9.05
N SER A 231 -7.97 11.70 9.68
CA SER A 231 -7.29 10.81 10.62
C SER A 231 -7.62 11.14 12.08
N GLY A 232 -8.07 12.37 12.35
CA GLY A 232 -8.19 12.90 13.71
C GLY A 232 -6.83 13.13 14.41
N LEU A 233 -5.71 12.86 13.74
CA LEU A 233 -4.36 13.08 14.24
C LEU A 233 -3.84 14.45 13.80
N THR A 234 -3.31 15.18 14.75
CA THR A 234 -2.58 16.43 14.55
C THR A 234 -1.14 16.16 14.15
N TRP A 235 -0.50 17.17 13.55
CA TRP A 235 0.94 17.13 13.26
C TRP A 235 1.80 16.97 14.53
N ALA A 236 1.36 17.54 15.66
CA ALA A 236 2.07 17.42 16.93
C ALA A 236 2.08 15.96 17.43
N GLU A 237 0.97 15.24 17.31
CA GLU A 237 0.90 13.82 17.69
C GLU A 237 1.78 12.93 16.80
N ARG A 238 1.93 13.29 15.52
CA ARG A 238 2.90 12.66 14.62
C ARG A 238 4.33 12.87 15.11
N LEU A 239 4.70 14.11 15.44
CA LEU A 239 6.05 14.42 15.96
C LEU A 239 6.35 13.66 17.26
N VAL A 240 5.40 13.61 18.20
CA VAL A 240 5.53 12.86 19.46
C VAL A 240 5.71 11.35 19.19
N SER A 241 4.96 10.79 18.24
CA SER A 241 5.09 9.36 17.87
C SER A 241 6.46 9.07 17.24
N MET A 242 6.96 9.98 16.40
CA MET A 242 8.29 9.88 15.80
C MET A 242 9.41 9.97 16.85
N GLU A 243 9.31 10.88 17.82
CA GLU A 243 10.27 11.00 18.93
C GLU A 243 10.28 9.75 19.82
N ALA A 244 9.12 9.11 19.99
CA ALA A 244 9.00 7.83 20.70
C ALA A 244 9.52 6.62 19.89
N GLY A 245 9.96 6.82 18.64
CA GLY A 245 10.37 5.73 17.75
C GLY A 245 9.21 4.81 17.33
N LEU A 246 7.97 5.27 17.49
CA LEU A 246 6.77 4.54 17.10
C LEU A 246 6.54 4.76 15.60
N ALA A 247 6.97 3.77 14.83
CA ALA A 247 6.65 3.57 13.43
C ALA A 247 5.13 3.42 13.22
N THR A 248 4.67 3.70 11.99
CA THR A 248 3.29 3.47 11.54
C THR A 248 2.82 2.06 11.93
N GLN A 249 1.85 1.98 12.84
CA GLN A 249 1.32 0.70 13.30
C GLN A 249 0.33 0.12 12.29
N THR A 250 0.81 -0.32 11.13
CA THR A 250 0.04 -1.23 10.29
C THR A 250 0.21 -2.63 10.89
N GLN A 251 -0.73 -3.04 11.74
CA GLN A 251 -0.79 -4.41 12.23
C GLN A 251 -1.28 -5.29 11.08
N TYR A 252 -0.43 -6.21 10.61
CA TYR A 252 -0.80 -7.30 9.70
C TYR A 252 -1.11 -8.55 10.49
#